data_AF-A0A2G1WJ92-F1
#
_entry.id   AF-A0A2G1WJ92-F1
#
_cell.length_a   1.000
_cell.length_b   1.000
_cell.length_c   1.000
_cell.angle_alpha   90.00
_cell.angle_beta   90.00
_cell.angle_gamma   90.00
#
_symmetry.space_group_name_H-M   'P 1'
#
loop_
_entity.id
_entity.type
_entity.pdbx_description
1 polymer ?
#
loop_
_entity_poly.entity_id
_entity_poly.type
_entity_poly.pdbx_seq_one_letter_code
_entity_poly.pdbx_strand_id
1 'polypeptide(L)' 'MQFGNLVSAHLPNAVVAATIFTLYNIYTGDVADPVTIGVEYLTYVTVIFIGFVVITPVLNKTFGSGST' A
#
# COMPACT_ATOMS: atom_id res chain seq x y z
N MET A 1 20.91 -1.43 -3.00
CA MET A 1 20.56 -2.08 -1.72
C MET A 1 19.44 -1.35 -0.95
N GLN A 2 19.26 -0.03 -1.05
CA GLN A 2 18.16 0.68 -0.36
C GLN A 2 16.76 0.37 -0.90
N PHE A 3 16.58 0.34 -2.23
CA PHE A 3 15.26 0.11 -2.82
C PHE A 3 14.69 -1.28 -2.49
N GLY A 4 15.53 -2.33 -2.52
CA GLY A 4 15.11 -3.68 -2.15
C GLY A 4 14.63 -3.79 -0.69
N ASN A 5 15.21 -3.02 0.23
CA ASN A 5 14.75 -2.98 1.62
C ASN A 5 13.39 -2.28 1.75
N LEU A 6 13.16 -1.20 1.01
CA LEU A 6 11.85 -0.52 0.97
C LEU A 6 10.76 -1.44 0.41
N VAL A 7 11.08 -2.16 -0.67
CA VAL A 7 10.18 -3.15 -1.27
C VAL A 7 9.86 -4.23 -0.24
N SER A 8 10.87 -4.85 0.38
CA SER A 8 10.65 -5.91 1.38
C SER A 8 9.86 -5.43 2.60
N ALA A 9 10.09 -4.18 3.05
CA ALA A 9 9.43 -3.63 4.24
C ALA A 9 7.98 -3.18 4.01
N HIS A 10 7.65 -2.69 2.81
CA HIS A 10 6.36 -2.02 2.57
C HIS A 10 5.47 -2.70 1.52
N LEU A 11 6.06 -3.45 0.56
CA LEU A 11 5.28 -4.11 -0.49
C LEU A 11 4.30 -5.16 0.07
N PRO A 12 4.68 -6.03 1.03
CA PRO A 12 3.74 -7.00 1.60
C PRO A 12 2.54 -6.32 2.27
N ASN A 13 2.77 -5.23 3.01
CA ASN A 13 1.70 -4.46 3.66
C ASN A 13 0.79 -3.78 2.64
N ALA A 14 1.35 -3.24 1.56
CA ALA A 14 0.58 -2.66 0.47
C ALA A 14 -0.28 -3.69 -0.26
N VAL A 15 0.24 -4.89 -0.49
CA VAL A 15 -0.48 -6.03 -1.08
C VAL A 15 -1.67 -6.44 -0.21
N VAL A 16 -1.46 -6.59 1.10
CA VAL A 16 -2.54 -6.95 2.04
C VAL A 16 -3.63 -5.87 2.03
N ALA A 17 -3.26 -4.60 2.14
CA ALA A 17 -4.21 -3.50 2.15
C ALA A 17 -4.99 -3.40 0.83
N ALA A 18 -4.31 -3.49 -0.32
CA ALA A 18 -4.94 -3.50 -1.63
C ALA A 18 -5.90 -4.69 -1.79
N THR A 19 -5.54 -5.86 -1.27
CA THR A 19 -6.41 -7.05 -1.30
C THR A 19 -7.71 -6.79 -0.55
N ILE A 20 -7.64 -6.19 0.64
CA ILE A 20 -8.82 -5.84 1.44
C ILE A 20 -9.70 -4.84 0.68
N PHE A 21 -9.10 -3.79 0.10
CA PHE A 21 -9.83 -2.79 -0.69
C PHE A 21 -10.53 -3.40 -1.91
N THR A 22 -9.82 -4.22 -2.67
CA THR A 22 -10.38 -4.88 -3.84
C THR A 22 -11.52 -5.82 -3.45
N LEU A 23 -11.39 -6.61 -2.37
CA LEU A 23 -12.48 -7.46 -1.88
C LEU A 23 -13.70 -6.64 -1.44
N TYR A 24 -13.47 -5.48 -0.81
CA TYR A 24 -14.55 -4.57 -0.41
C TYR A 24 -15.30 -3.99 -1.63
N ASN A 25 -14.58 -3.55 -2.66
CA ASN A 25 -15.19 -3.01 -3.88
C ASN A 25 -15.97 -4.08 -4.66
N ILE A 26 -15.46 -5.31 -4.69
CA ILE A 26 -16.18 -6.45 -5.27
C ILE A 26 -17.46 -6.73 -4.47
N TYR A 27 -17.38 -6.73 -3.14
CA TYR A 27 -18.53 -6.99 -2.27
C TYR A 27 -19.63 -5.93 -2.40
N THR A 28 -19.24 -4.66 -2.51
CA THR A 28 -20.19 -3.54 -2.65
C THR A 28 -20.78 -3.43 -4.06
N GLY A 29 -20.28 -4.22 -5.01
CA GLY A 29 -20.72 -4.17 -6.40
C GLY A 29 -20.21 -2.94 -7.16
N ASP A 30 -19.23 -2.22 -6.61
CA ASP A 30 -18.60 -1.07 -7.26
C ASP A 30 -17.80 -1.51 -8.50
N VAL A 31 -17.24 -2.74 -8.44
CA VAL A 31 -16.47 -3.32 -9.55
C VAL A 31 -16.83 -4.80 -9.73
N ALA A 32 -17.26 -5.17 -10.93
CA ALA A 32 -17.66 -6.54 -11.27
C ALA A 32 -16.87 -7.17 -12.44
N ASP A 33 -16.19 -6.35 -13.23
CA ASP A 33 -15.43 -6.82 -14.39
C ASP A 33 -14.01 -7.29 -13.99
N PRO A 34 -13.59 -8.52 -14.35
CA PRO A 34 -12.28 -9.08 -13.96
C PRO A 34 -11.07 -8.26 -14.42
N VAL A 35 -11.14 -7.61 -15.58
CA VAL A 35 -10.03 -6.78 -16.09
C VAL A 35 -9.90 -5.52 -15.24
N THR A 36 -11.04 -4.88 -14.95
CA THR A 36 -11.12 -3.69 -14.09
C THR A 36 -10.62 -3.99 -12.68
N ILE A 37 -11.00 -5.14 -12.09
CA ILE A 37 -10.49 -5.61 -10.80
C ILE A 37 -8.95 -5.69 -10.80
N GLY A 38 -8.36 -6.27 -11.85
CA GLY A 38 -6.90 -6.41 -11.96
C GLY A 38 -6.17 -5.08 -12.05
N VAL A 39 -6.68 -4.14 -12.86
CA VAL A 39 -6.09 -2.81 -13.04
C VAL A 39 -6.21 -1.98 -11.76
N GLU A 40 -7.37 -1.98 -11.12
CA GLU A 40 -7.59 -1.26 -9.88
C GLU A 40 -6.75 -1.82 -8.74
N TYR A 41 -6.68 -3.14 -8.61
CA TYR A 41 -5.84 -3.79 -7.60
C TYR A 41 -4.36 -3.37 -7.74
N LEU A 42 -3.80 -3.41 -8.94
CA LEU A 42 -2.43 -2.96 -9.18
C LEU A 42 -2.24 -1.46 -8.88
N THR A 43 -3.26 -0.66 -9.18
CA THR A 43 -3.28 0.77 -8.86
C THR A 43 -3.26 0.98 -7.34
N TYR A 44 -4.09 0.26 -6.58
CA TYR A 44 -4.11 0.31 -5.12
C TYR A 44 -2.77 -0.13 -4.52
N VAL A 45 -2.21 -1.26 -4.96
CA VAL A 45 -0.88 -1.71 -4.49
C VAL A 45 0.16 -0.63 -4.70
N THR A 46 0.17 0.01 -5.88
CA THR A 46 1.14 1.04 -6.23
C THR A 46 0.99 2.29 -5.35
N VAL A 47 -0.23 2.82 -5.23
CA VAL A 47 -0.50 4.04 -4.45
C VAL A 47 -0.24 3.82 -2.96
N ILE A 48 -0.69 2.69 -2.41
CA ILE A 48 -0.49 2.36 -0.99
C ILE A 48 1.01 2.17 -0.71
N PHE A 49 1.74 1.48 -1.59
CA PHE A 49 3.19 1.31 -1.46
C PHE A 49 3.93 2.65 -1.44
N ILE A 50 3.60 3.55 -2.38
CA ILE A 50 4.16 4.92 -2.41
C ILE A 50 3.82 5.65 -1.10
N GLY A 51 2.59 5.53 -0.61
CA GLY A 51 2.16 6.09 0.67
C GLY A 51 3.06 5.63 1.82
N PHE A 52 3.30 4.32 1.96
CA PHE A 52 4.21 3.80 2.99
C PHE A 52 5.64 4.33 2.83
N VAL A 53 6.19 4.30 1.62
CA VAL A 53 7.56 4.75 1.34
C VAL A 53 7.76 6.23 1.68
N VAL A 54 6.76 7.07 1.46
CA VAL A 54 6.82 8.52 1.76
C VAL A 54 6.54 8.81 3.23
N ILE A 55 5.56 8.14 3.83
CA ILE A 55 5.11 8.41 5.19
C ILE A 55 6.13 7.91 6.22
N THR A 56 6.72 6.73 6.04
CA THR A 56 7.68 6.15 6.99
C THR A 56 8.86 7.09 7.35
N PRO A 57 9.59 7.69 6.39
CA PRO A 57 10.66 8.63 6.73
C PRO A 57 10.15 9.93 7.37
N VAL A 58 8.94 10.38 7.04
CA VAL A 58 8.33 11.58 7.66
C VAL A 58 7.96 11.31 9.12
N LEU A 59 7.32 10.17 9.40
CA LEU A 59 7.01 9.73 10.76
C LEU A 59 8.28 9.53 11.57
N ASN A 60 9.31 8.89 11.02
CA ASN A 60 10.59 8.68 11.71
C ASN A 60 11.28 10.01 12.06
N LYS A 61 11.18 11.03 11.22
CA LYS A 61 11.70 12.38 11.53
C LYS A 61 10.87 13.09 12.60
N THR A 62 9.55 12.92 12.58
CA THR A 62 8.62 13.66 13.46
C THR A 62 8.52 13.03 14.85
N PHE A 63 8.54 11.71 14.93
CA PHE A 63 8.34 10.94 16.17
C PHE A 63 9.63 10.25 16.67
N GLY A 64 10.68 10.16 15.85
CA GLY A 64 11.98 9.60 16.25
C GLY A 64 12.78 10.48 17.20
N SER A 65 12.37 11.73 17.44
CA SER A 65 12.96 12.63 18.43
C SER A 65 12.44 12.41 19.86
N GLY A 66 11.60 11.39 20.09
CA GLY A 66 10.96 11.12 21.39
C GLY A 66 11.60 10.02 22.25
N SER A 67 12.70 9.41 21.81
CA SER A 67 13.42 8.42 22.62
C SER A 67 14.62 9.09 23.30
N THR A 68 14.36 9.75 24.43
CA THR A 68 15.37 10.15 25.42
C THR A 68 14.98 9.57 26.77
#